data_AF-A0A5N5U3V0-F1
#
_entry.id   AF-A0A5N5U3V0-F1
#
_cell.length_a   1.000
_cell.length_b   1.000
_cell.length_c   1.000
_cell.angle_alpha   90.00
_cell.angle_beta   90.00
_cell.angle_gamma   90.00
#
_symmetry.space_group_name_H-M   'P 1'
#
loop_
_entity.id
_entity.type
_entity.pdbx_description
1 polymer ?
#
loop_
_entity_poly.entity_id
_entity_poly.type
_entity_poly.pdbx_seq_one_letter_code
_entity_poly.pdbx_strand_id
1 'polypeptide(L)'
;MLVFAFDRDWTVDVNPHPRHDAVPLEWVRHLAHETPHAVYAIGNQTLAEEAAIPGVVDIVGRHPDDWDEWLGEKQPDGRYEQFPLRRERLSLIADLHPDADGYVVVDDLDLSDVDGWEHYHAWEFVPAVERGDIHPDLPWVRDLMTDGGLPTSAGIMPANASMLSSFLDDHTDAPGFELTYIDDGAERTQLCHDVSLHAVTLERPSAAPALQCTPLAPDSDQFTVPVDAIELLSVVDPPPNLYTASAETPAEEATGLRRLADVNPEAVRISSILALLDRGDVDLFREKDAVQALRRVAVVRPEDCTPAIPILRSLLARDELPARADVLATLRAIGDADPGAIAPLTDELVPYLQSNIVSVRREATRCIAAIAEEDPEDAVDAVPSLATIIEDDADGLQYAVYALSRITREYPEEVKPVAETLGEVTLRDSLSDSVRLNATAGLGRIVGEYPSIAVDIVDDVATLFDADNPKLRNNAIGLIGDVAIVHTDVVEPYTEEITALLTVEDTYTRINASGALSRVAEDFPESVEHVTPTFVELLSDENPLVRENACWALGYLCARDATSALKDRARDDGNADVRTRASWALAQINNGDQRDD
;
A
#
# COMPACT_ATOMS: atom_id res chain seq x y z
N MET A 1 -44.39 35.75 -15.37
CA MET A 1 -43.05 35.23 -15.73
C MET A 1 -42.21 35.16 -14.47
N LEU A 2 -41.64 34.00 -14.15
CA LEU A 2 -40.56 33.87 -13.17
C LEU A 2 -39.20 34.23 -13.78
N VAL A 3 -38.27 34.65 -12.93
CA VAL A 3 -36.88 34.92 -13.28
C VAL A 3 -35.99 33.92 -12.55
N PHE A 4 -35.10 33.26 -13.28
CA PHE A 4 -34.17 32.26 -12.77
C PHE A 4 -32.72 32.74 -12.86
N ALA A 5 -31.94 32.43 -11.85
CA ALA A 5 -30.51 32.66 -11.81
C ALA A 5 -29.78 31.37 -11.41
N PHE A 6 -28.82 30.92 -12.22
CA PHE A 6 -28.09 29.68 -11.99
C PHE A 6 -26.59 29.94 -11.83
N ASP A 7 -25.96 29.25 -10.88
CA ASP A 7 -24.54 28.92 -10.98
C ASP A 7 -24.33 27.68 -11.86
N ARG A 8 -23.10 27.52 -12.36
CA ARG A 8 -22.59 26.34 -13.02
C ARG A 8 -22.01 25.34 -12.03
N ASP A 9 -21.10 25.83 -11.18
CA ASP A 9 -20.19 24.96 -10.46
C ASP A 9 -20.95 24.31 -9.29
N TRP A 10 -20.84 22.98 -9.19
CA TRP A 10 -21.57 22.14 -8.25
C TRP A 10 -23.10 22.27 -8.31
N THR A 11 -23.62 22.80 -9.41
CA THR A 11 -25.04 23.13 -9.56
C THR A 11 -25.68 22.42 -10.75
N VAL A 12 -25.04 22.45 -11.93
CA VAL A 12 -25.55 21.79 -13.15
C VAL A 12 -24.78 20.50 -13.47
N ASP A 13 -25.40 19.59 -14.22
CA ASP A 13 -24.87 18.26 -14.58
C ASP A 13 -23.51 18.27 -15.33
N VAL A 14 -23.16 19.36 -16.03
CA VAL A 14 -21.84 19.56 -16.66
C VAL A 14 -20.73 19.94 -15.66
N ASN A 15 -21.08 20.22 -14.40
CA ASN A 15 -20.13 20.34 -13.28
C ASN A 15 -20.85 20.06 -11.94
N PRO A 16 -21.22 18.80 -11.67
CA PRO A 16 -22.13 18.47 -10.58
C PRO A 16 -21.43 18.49 -9.21
N HIS A 17 -22.21 18.60 -8.14
CA HIS A 17 -21.69 18.39 -6.79
C HIS A 17 -21.30 16.90 -6.63
N PRO A 18 -20.16 16.56 -6.01
CA PRO A 18 -19.64 15.17 -5.99
C PRO A 18 -20.50 14.16 -5.21
N ARG A 19 -21.57 14.60 -4.53
CA ARG A 19 -22.41 13.76 -3.65
C ARG A 19 -23.91 14.06 -3.72
N HIS A 20 -24.33 14.95 -4.61
CA HIS A 20 -25.70 15.44 -4.66
C HIS A 20 -26.20 15.57 -6.09
N ASP A 21 -27.51 15.47 -6.26
CA ASP A 21 -28.15 15.60 -7.57
C ASP A 21 -27.91 17.00 -8.15
N ALA A 22 -27.68 17.06 -9.45
CA ALA A 22 -27.41 18.28 -10.19
C ALA A 22 -28.60 18.65 -11.07
N VAL A 23 -28.76 19.94 -11.37
CA VAL A 23 -29.77 20.42 -12.31
C VAL A 23 -29.35 20.04 -13.73
N PRO A 24 -30.17 19.33 -14.52
CA PRO A 24 -29.82 19.04 -15.91
C PRO A 24 -29.60 20.33 -16.71
N LEU A 25 -28.51 20.43 -17.49
CA LEU A 25 -28.25 21.62 -18.32
C LEU A 25 -29.40 21.87 -19.32
N GLU A 26 -30.04 20.80 -19.79
CA GLU A 26 -31.21 20.88 -20.66
C GLU A 26 -32.42 21.53 -19.98
N TRP A 27 -32.56 21.43 -18.65
CA TRP A 27 -33.62 22.17 -17.94
C TRP A 27 -33.36 23.66 -17.96
N VAL A 28 -32.10 24.07 -17.76
CA VAL A 28 -31.70 25.48 -17.84
C VAL A 28 -31.95 26.03 -19.26
N ARG A 29 -31.60 25.26 -20.30
CA ARG A 29 -31.87 25.61 -21.70
C ARG A 29 -33.36 25.69 -22.01
N HIS A 30 -34.15 24.71 -21.56
CA HIS A 30 -35.60 24.70 -21.77
C HIS A 30 -36.25 25.91 -21.10
N LEU A 31 -35.93 26.19 -19.84
CA LEU A 31 -36.40 27.40 -19.14
C LEU A 31 -36.06 28.66 -19.95
N ALA A 32 -34.86 28.77 -20.49
CA ALA A 32 -34.40 29.96 -21.18
C ALA A 32 -35.00 30.16 -22.57
N HIS A 33 -35.20 29.08 -23.33
CA HIS A 33 -35.47 29.15 -24.77
C HIS A 33 -36.84 28.66 -25.18
N GLU A 34 -37.48 27.83 -24.35
CA GLU A 34 -38.75 27.18 -24.66
C GLU A 34 -39.90 27.65 -23.75
N THR A 35 -39.60 28.42 -22.71
CA THR A 35 -40.59 29.04 -21.83
C THR A 35 -40.51 30.57 -21.88
N PRO A 36 -41.51 31.31 -21.38
CA PRO A 36 -41.45 32.77 -21.33
C PRO A 36 -40.57 33.30 -20.18
N HIS A 37 -39.85 32.45 -19.46
CA HIS A 37 -39.01 32.85 -18.32
C HIS A 37 -37.74 33.59 -18.72
N ALA A 38 -37.26 34.45 -17.83
CA ALA A 38 -35.93 35.03 -17.96
C ALA A 38 -34.95 34.17 -17.15
N VAL A 39 -33.81 33.79 -17.75
CA VAL A 39 -32.83 32.90 -17.13
C VAL A 39 -31.43 33.51 -17.27
N TYR A 40 -30.64 33.50 -16.19
CA TYR A 40 -29.35 34.18 -16.12
C TYR A 40 -28.26 33.29 -15.53
N ALA A 41 -27.03 33.41 -16.05
CA ALA A 41 -25.85 32.81 -15.44
C ALA A 41 -25.18 33.80 -14.47
N ILE A 42 -25.25 33.50 -13.17
CA ILE A 42 -24.78 34.42 -12.12
C ILE A 42 -23.44 34.06 -11.49
N GLY A 43 -22.89 32.88 -11.78
CA GLY A 43 -21.63 32.41 -11.21
C GLY A 43 -20.54 32.24 -12.25
N ASN A 44 -20.11 31.01 -12.46
CA ASN A 44 -19.14 30.70 -13.51
C ASN A 44 -19.75 30.96 -14.90
N GLN A 45 -19.11 31.89 -15.62
CA GLN A 45 -19.64 32.44 -16.87
C GLN A 45 -19.59 31.47 -18.05
N THR A 46 -18.93 30.32 -17.93
CA THR A 46 -19.02 29.25 -18.93
C THR A 46 -20.47 28.76 -19.11
N LEU A 47 -21.31 28.85 -18.08
CA LEU A 47 -22.74 28.48 -18.19
C LEU A 47 -23.50 29.39 -19.17
N ALA A 48 -23.12 30.67 -19.28
CA ALA A 48 -23.74 31.59 -20.24
C ALA A 48 -23.57 31.07 -21.68
N GLU A 49 -22.40 30.52 -21.99
CA GLU A 49 -22.10 29.92 -23.29
C GLU A 49 -22.77 28.53 -23.44
N GLU A 50 -22.65 27.67 -22.42
CA GLU A 50 -23.20 26.31 -22.43
C GLU A 50 -24.73 26.30 -22.55
N ALA A 51 -25.44 27.16 -21.83
CA ALA A 51 -26.90 27.25 -21.89
C ALA A 51 -27.40 28.32 -22.88
N ALA A 52 -26.51 29.07 -23.52
CA ALA A 52 -26.82 30.22 -24.37
C ALA A 52 -27.73 31.26 -23.67
N ILE A 53 -27.44 31.56 -22.40
CA ILE A 53 -28.20 32.51 -21.56
C ILE A 53 -27.36 33.76 -21.23
N PRO A 54 -27.98 34.92 -20.93
CA PRO A 54 -27.27 36.13 -20.53
C PRO A 54 -26.38 35.91 -19.30
N GLY A 55 -25.12 36.36 -19.38
CA GLY A 55 -24.16 36.34 -18.28
C GLY A 55 -24.07 37.67 -17.52
N VAL A 56 -23.09 37.80 -16.63
CA VAL A 56 -22.89 38.99 -15.76
C VAL A 56 -22.63 40.26 -16.57
N VAL A 57 -21.90 40.17 -17.68
CA VAL A 57 -21.68 41.32 -18.57
C VAL A 57 -22.99 41.76 -19.23
N ASP A 58 -23.89 40.84 -19.58
CA ASP A 58 -25.20 41.17 -20.13
C ASP A 58 -26.15 41.75 -19.08
N ILE A 59 -26.03 41.31 -17.82
CA ILE A 59 -26.82 41.82 -16.68
C ILE A 59 -26.48 43.28 -16.42
N VAL A 60 -25.21 43.57 -16.16
CA VAL A 60 -24.73 44.96 -16.01
C VAL A 60 -25.04 45.74 -17.29
N GLY A 61 -24.88 45.05 -18.43
CA GLY A 61 -25.09 45.61 -19.75
C GLY A 61 -26.54 45.95 -20.13
N ARG A 62 -27.50 45.68 -19.25
CA ARG A 62 -28.90 46.08 -19.47
C ARG A 62 -29.36 47.06 -18.40
N HIS A 63 -28.52 47.31 -17.39
CA HIS A 63 -28.84 48.19 -16.28
C HIS A 63 -28.64 49.67 -16.68
N PRO A 64 -29.52 50.59 -16.23
CA PRO A 64 -29.47 52.01 -16.59
C PRO A 64 -28.35 52.83 -15.91
N ASP A 65 -27.62 52.26 -14.95
CA ASP A 65 -26.50 52.92 -14.25
C ASP A 65 -25.19 52.92 -15.08
N ASP A 66 -24.13 53.60 -14.61
CA ASP A 66 -22.83 53.68 -15.32
C ASP A 66 -22.10 52.32 -15.27
N TRP A 67 -21.95 51.66 -16.43
CA TRP A 67 -21.38 50.30 -16.52
C TRP A 67 -19.92 50.23 -16.07
N ASP A 68 -19.19 51.34 -16.21
CA ASP A 68 -17.79 51.44 -15.81
C ASP A 68 -17.61 51.31 -14.28
N GLU A 69 -18.63 51.62 -13.48
CA GLU A 69 -18.58 51.48 -12.02
C GLU A 69 -18.63 50.00 -11.58
N TRP A 70 -19.36 49.17 -12.33
CA TRP A 70 -19.59 47.76 -11.98
C TRP A 70 -18.56 46.80 -12.56
N LEU A 71 -17.98 47.12 -13.73
CA LEU A 71 -17.03 46.25 -14.44
C LEU A 71 -15.60 46.81 -14.50
N GLY A 72 -15.41 48.11 -14.28
CA GLY A 72 -14.12 48.78 -14.48
C GLY A 72 -13.66 48.79 -15.95
N GLU A 73 -12.38 49.09 -16.19
CA GLU A 73 -11.85 49.11 -17.55
C GLU A 73 -11.73 47.69 -18.15
N LYS A 74 -12.03 47.57 -19.44
CA LYS A 74 -11.82 46.32 -20.18
C LYS A 74 -10.35 46.17 -20.56
N GLN A 75 -9.71 45.12 -20.08
CA GLN A 75 -8.29 44.86 -20.29
C GLN A 75 -8.01 44.33 -21.72
N PRO A 76 -6.75 44.42 -22.20
CA PRO A 76 -6.38 43.98 -23.56
C PRO A 76 -6.62 42.50 -23.85
N ASP A 77 -6.73 41.66 -22.82
CA ASP A 77 -7.06 40.23 -22.91
C ASP A 77 -8.58 39.96 -23.04
N GLY A 78 -9.39 41.02 -22.99
CA GLY A 78 -10.84 40.96 -23.09
C GLY A 78 -11.58 40.81 -21.77
N ARG A 79 -10.88 40.70 -20.62
CA ARG A 79 -11.49 40.58 -19.29
C ARG A 79 -11.77 41.95 -18.66
N TYR A 80 -12.77 42.01 -17.80
CA TYR A 80 -13.11 43.22 -17.02
C TYR A 80 -12.35 43.21 -15.70
N GLU A 81 -11.99 44.40 -15.20
CA GLU A 81 -11.20 44.59 -13.98
C GLU A 81 -11.89 44.02 -12.74
N GLN A 82 -13.20 44.14 -12.67
CA GLN A 82 -14.00 43.61 -11.57
C GLN A 82 -15.37 43.09 -12.06
N PHE A 83 -16.04 42.36 -11.18
CA PHE A 83 -17.41 41.92 -11.38
C PHE A 83 -18.21 42.15 -10.08
N PRO A 84 -19.50 42.49 -10.16
CA PRO A 84 -20.37 42.58 -8.99
C PRO A 84 -20.34 41.27 -8.18
N LEU A 85 -20.59 41.35 -6.88
CA LEU A 85 -20.73 40.17 -6.02
C LEU A 85 -22.00 39.38 -6.36
N ARG A 86 -22.06 38.12 -5.91
CA ARG A 86 -23.18 37.22 -6.19
C ARG A 86 -24.55 37.82 -5.83
N ARG A 87 -24.63 38.48 -4.67
CA ARG A 87 -25.84 39.14 -4.16
C ARG A 87 -26.20 40.39 -4.96
N GLU A 88 -25.20 41.17 -5.38
CA GLU A 88 -25.40 42.37 -6.19
C GLU A 88 -25.91 42.02 -7.60
N ARG A 89 -25.44 40.89 -8.17
CA ARG A 89 -25.95 40.37 -9.46
C ARG A 89 -27.45 40.09 -9.39
N LEU A 90 -27.92 39.49 -8.30
CA LEU A 90 -29.34 39.20 -8.09
C LEU A 90 -30.18 40.49 -7.99
N SER A 91 -29.67 41.50 -7.26
CA SER A 91 -30.33 42.81 -7.19
C SER A 91 -30.44 43.47 -8.57
N LEU A 92 -29.36 43.47 -9.35
CA LEU A 92 -29.36 44.00 -10.72
C LEU A 92 -30.35 43.26 -11.62
N ILE A 93 -30.45 41.93 -11.51
CA ILE A 93 -31.45 41.16 -12.26
C ILE A 93 -32.88 41.54 -11.84
N ALA A 94 -33.14 41.74 -10.56
CA ALA A 94 -34.46 42.14 -10.07
C ALA A 94 -34.86 43.52 -10.59
N ASP A 95 -33.92 44.47 -10.67
CA ASP A 95 -34.17 45.80 -11.23
C ASP A 95 -34.48 45.76 -12.74
N LEU A 96 -33.96 44.76 -13.48
CA LEU A 96 -34.29 44.53 -14.89
C LEU A 96 -35.69 43.95 -15.11
N HIS A 97 -36.27 43.30 -14.11
CA HIS A 97 -37.55 42.57 -14.21
C HIS A 97 -38.54 42.95 -13.09
N PRO A 98 -38.83 44.23 -12.84
CA PRO A 98 -39.59 44.67 -11.67
C PRO A 98 -41.03 44.10 -11.60
N ASP A 99 -41.56 43.65 -12.74
CA ASP A 99 -42.90 43.07 -12.89
C ASP A 99 -42.90 41.51 -12.90
N ALA A 100 -41.80 40.85 -12.49
CA ALA A 100 -41.74 39.40 -12.40
C ALA A 100 -42.69 38.83 -11.32
N ASP A 101 -43.24 37.64 -11.58
CA ASP A 101 -44.15 36.96 -10.64
C ASP A 101 -43.38 36.31 -9.45
N GLY A 102 -42.06 36.20 -9.56
CA GLY A 102 -41.17 35.60 -8.57
C GLY A 102 -39.75 35.42 -9.10
N TYR A 103 -38.80 35.26 -8.17
CA TYR A 103 -37.37 35.13 -8.45
C TYR A 103 -36.82 33.88 -7.79
N VAL A 104 -36.13 33.05 -8.56
CA VAL A 104 -35.55 31.79 -8.10
C VAL A 104 -34.06 31.77 -8.39
N VAL A 105 -33.24 31.50 -7.39
CA VAL A 105 -31.80 31.34 -7.55
C VAL A 105 -31.37 29.93 -7.18
N VAL A 106 -30.61 29.29 -8.04
CA VAL A 106 -30.03 27.96 -7.81
C VAL A 106 -28.51 28.09 -7.79
N ASP A 107 -27.92 27.90 -6.62
CA ASP A 107 -26.52 28.22 -6.35
C ASP A 107 -25.97 27.32 -5.23
N ASP A 108 -24.70 26.95 -5.30
CA ASP A 108 -24.03 26.19 -4.24
C ASP A 108 -23.75 27.07 -3.00
N LEU A 109 -23.59 28.37 -3.20
CA LEU A 109 -23.53 29.35 -2.11
C LEU A 109 -24.92 29.56 -1.51
N ASP A 110 -24.98 29.64 -0.17
CA ASP A 110 -26.18 30.07 0.53
C ASP A 110 -26.48 31.55 0.20
N LEU A 111 -27.61 31.76 -0.48
CA LEU A 111 -28.15 33.06 -0.88
C LEU A 111 -29.56 33.29 -0.31
N SER A 112 -29.94 32.51 0.71
CA SER A 112 -31.23 32.65 1.39
C SER A 112 -31.41 33.99 2.11
N ASP A 113 -30.32 34.74 2.29
CA ASP A 113 -30.31 36.09 2.87
C ASP A 113 -30.69 37.21 1.88
N VAL A 114 -30.85 36.90 0.59
CA VAL A 114 -31.18 37.89 -0.44
C VAL A 114 -32.70 38.10 -0.50
N ASP A 115 -33.16 39.25 0.02
CA ASP A 115 -34.57 39.61 0.07
C ASP A 115 -35.24 39.54 -1.31
N GLY A 116 -36.37 38.82 -1.40
CA GLY A 116 -37.18 38.69 -2.61
C GLY A 116 -36.79 37.56 -3.56
N TRP A 117 -35.69 36.84 -3.28
CA TRP A 117 -35.25 35.66 -4.02
C TRP A 117 -35.51 34.38 -3.23
N GLU A 118 -36.05 33.36 -3.91
CA GLU A 118 -36.16 32.01 -3.37
C GLU A 118 -34.90 31.22 -3.76
N HIS A 119 -34.07 30.89 -2.77
CA HIS A 119 -32.83 30.14 -2.98
C HIS A 119 -33.08 28.64 -2.89
N TYR A 120 -32.42 27.91 -3.78
CA TYR A 120 -32.32 26.46 -3.78
C TYR A 120 -30.88 26.03 -3.99
N HIS A 121 -30.47 24.96 -3.30
CA HIS A 121 -29.38 24.14 -3.81
C HIS A 121 -29.89 23.21 -4.93
N ALA A 122 -29.00 22.69 -5.77
CA ALA A 122 -29.37 21.81 -6.89
C ALA A 122 -30.22 20.60 -6.44
N TRP A 123 -29.85 19.97 -5.33
CA TRP A 123 -30.56 18.82 -4.73
C TRP A 123 -31.88 19.17 -4.04
N GLU A 124 -32.21 20.45 -3.91
CA GLU A 124 -33.52 20.91 -3.41
C GLU A 124 -34.40 21.37 -4.58
N PHE A 125 -33.77 22.00 -5.59
CA PHE A 125 -34.42 22.49 -6.79
C PHE A 125 -35.00 21.35 -7.62
N VAL A 126 -34.21 20.29 -7.88
CA VAL A 126 -34.65 19.16 -8.71
C VAL A 126 -35.90 18.50 -8.11
N PRO A 127 -35.94 18.10 -6.83
CA PRO A 127 -37.15 17.56 -6.21
C PRO A 127 -38.33 18.55 -6.17
N ALA A 128 -38.09 19.86 -6.08
CA ALA A 128 -39.16 20.86 -6.10
C ALA A 128 -39.83 20.97 -7.48
N VAL A 129 -39.05 20.92 -8.56
CA VAL A 129 -39.57 20.81 -9.93
C VAL A 129 -40.34 19.51 -10.11
N GLU A 130 -39.81 18.38 -9.65
CA GLU A 130 -40.47 17.06 -9.77
C GLU A 130 -41.82 16.98 -9.05
N ARG A 131 -41.96 17.67 -7.91
CA ARG A 131 -43.25 17.79 -7.19
C ARG A 131 -44.25 18.71 -7.88
N GLY A 132 -43.81 19.44 -8.91
CA GLY A 132 -44.59 20.46 -9.59
C GLY A 132 -44.67 21.77 -8.81
N ASP A 133 -43.80 21.96 -7.81
CA ASP A 133 -43.73 23.17 -6.99
C ASP A 133 -43.13 24.34 -7.81
N ILE A 134 -42.28 24.02 -8.79
CA ILE A 134 -41.61 24.98 -9.69
C ILE A 134 -41.84 24.56 -11.14
N HIS A 135 -42.49 25.43 -11.93
CA HIS A 135 -42.81 25.27 -13.36
C HIS A 135 -43.08 23.81 -13.81
N PRO A 136 -44.33 23.31 -13.66
CA PRO A 136 -44.66 21.88 -13.73
C PRO A 136 -44.48 21.21 -15.12
N ASP A 137 -44.19 22.01 -16.17
CA ASP A 137 -44.04 21.55 -17.55
C ASP A 137 -42.56 21.41 -17.99
N LEU A 138 -41.59 21.49 -17.06
CA LEU A 138 -40.19 21.22 -17.40
C LEU A 138 -40.03 19.79 -17.98
N PRO A 139 -39.27 19.61 -19.08
CA PRO A 139 -39.16 18.33 -19.75
C PRO A 139 -38.52 17.33 -18.79
N TRP A 140 -39.17 16.19 -18.60
CA TRP A 140 -38.56 15.07 -17.90
C TRP A 140 -37.37 14.60 -18.72
N VAL A 141 -36.19 15.13 -18.42
CA VAL A 141 -34.93 14.50 -18.80
C VAL A 141 -34.82 13.30 -17.88
N ARG A 142 -35.52 12.24 -18.26
CA ARG A 142 -35.06 10.91 -17.91
C ARG A 142 -33.79 10.75 -18.71
N ASP A 143 -32.66 11.14 -18.13
CA ASP A 143 -31.45 10.41 -18.46
C ASP A 143 -31.78 8.94 -18.28
N LEU A 144 -31.34 8.16 -19.25
CA LEU A 144 -31.40 6.71 -19.24
C LEU A 144 -31.03 6.25 -17.82
N MET A 145 -32.04 5.84 -17.05
CA MET A 145 -31.77 4.89 -15.98
C MET A 145 -31.31 3.65 -16.71
N THR A 146 -29.99 3.53 -16.83
CA THR A 146 -29.30 2.29 -17.12
C THR A 146 -29.84 1.27 -16.13
N ASP A 147 -30.04 0.05 -16.59
CA ASP A 147 -30.53 -1.07 -15.81
C ASP A 147 -29.48 -1.57 -14.79
N GLY A 148 -28.51 -0.73 -14.40
CA GLY A 148 -27.73 -0.97 -13.21
C GLY A 148 -26.30 -0.39 -13.09
N GLY A 149 -25.98 0.79 -13.60
CA GLY A 149 -24.66 1.39 -13.33
C GLY A 149 -24.64 2.89 -13.52
N LEU A 150 -24.03 3.64 -12.58
CA LEU A 150 -23.82 5.08 -12.76
C LEU A 150 -22.72 5.29 -13.80
N PRO A 151 -22.97 6.00 -14.92
CA PRO A 151 -21.93 6.23 -15.93
C PRO A 151 -20.78 7.05 -15.35
N THR A 152 -19.54 6.58 -15.46
CA THR A 152 -18.37 7.25 -14.84
C THR A 152 -17.66 8.22 -15.81
N SER A 153 -18.39 8.87 -16.72
CA SER A 153 -17.94 9.90 -17.69
C SER A 153 -17.12 9.45 -18.92
N ALA A 154 -16.79 8.17 -19.07
CA ALA A 154 -15.99 7.66 -20.20
C ALA A 154 -16.71 6.57 -21.00
N GLY A 155 -16.74 6.73 -22.33
CA GLY A 155 -17.27 5.72 -23.26
C GLY A 155 -16.67 5.84 -24.66
N ILE A 156 -16.74 4.76 -25.43
CA ILE A 156 -16.19 4.65 -26.77
C ILE A 156 -17.16 3.98 -27.74
N MET A 157 -17.23 4.50 -28.97
CA MET A 157 -17.82 3.82 -30.13
C MET A 157 -16.64 3.30 -30.99
N PRO A 158 -16.20 2.04 -30.81
CA PRO A 158 -14.91 1.60 -31.35
C PRO A 158 -14.99 1.35 -32.86
N ALA A 159 -14.23 2.12 -33.65
CA ALA A 159 -14.16 1.90 -35.11
C ALA A 159 -13.30 0.67 -35.50
N ASN A 160 -12.44 0.19 -34.61
CA ASN A 160 -11.58 -0.98 -34.81
C ASN A 160 -11.01 -1.50 -33.48
N ALA A 161 -10.41 -2.67 -33.51
CA ALA A 161 -9.83 -3.33 -32.32
C ALA A 161 -8.68 -2.55 -31.67
N SER A 162 -7.93 -1.74 -32.43
CA SER A 162 -6.84 -0.94 -31.87
C SER A 162 -7.35 0.18 -30.96
N MET A 163 -8.43 0.85 -31.36
CA MET A 163 -9.10 1.85 -30.53
C MET A 163 -9.70 1.24 -29.27
N LEU A 164 -10.33 0.08 -29.42
CA LEU A 164 -10.89 -0.65 -28.29
C LEU A 164 -9.80 -1.10 -27.31
N SER A 165 -8.68 -1.63 -27.80
CA SER A 165 -7.53 -2.01 -26.96
C SER A 165 -7.02 -0.82 -26.16
N SER A 166 -6.78 0.32 -26.82
CA SER A 166 -6.29 1.52 -26.15
C SER A 166 -7.26 1.99 -25.05
N PHE A 167 -8.57 1.94 -25.32
CA PHE A 167 -9.57 2.28 -24.32
C PHE A 167 -9.54 1.35 -23.11
N LEU A 168 -9.42 0.04 -23.33
CA LEU A 168 -9.34 -0.93 -22.23
C LEU A 168 -8.03 -0.78 -21.43
N ASP A 169 -6.92 -0.50 -22.10
CA ASP A 169 -5.63 -0.24 -21.45
C ASP A 169 -5.69 1.01 -20.55
N ASP A 170 -6.39 2.05 -21.00
CA ASP A 170 -6.61 3.29 -20.23
C ASP A 170 -7.58 3.11 -19.04
N HIS A 171 -8.36 2.02 -19.01
CA HIS A 171 -9.43 1.77 -18.02
C HIS A 171 -9.34 0.37 -17.39
N THR A 172 -8.12 -0.12 -17.15
CA THR A 172 -7.88 -1.45 -16.55
C THR A 172 -8.46 -1.61 -15.14
N ASP A 173 -8.63 -0.52 -14.40
CA ASP A 173 -9.18 -0.50 -13.03
C ASP A 173 -10.69 -0.16 -13.00
N ALA A 174 -11.38 -0.23 -14.14
CA ALA A 174 -12.82 0.04 -14.23
C ALA A 174 -13.66 -0.91 -13.34
N PRO A 175 -14.63 -0.40 -12.55
CA PRO A 175 -15.47 -1.24 -11.68
C PRO A 175 -16.47 -2.10 -12.47
N GLY A 176 -16.77 -1.71 -13.71
CA GLY A 176 -17.57 -2.48 -14.64
C GLY A 176 -17.73 -1.74 -15.97
N PHE A 177 -18.43 -2.39 -16.91
CA PHE A 177 -18.69 -1.87 -18.23
C PHE A 177 -20.16 -2.04 -18.61
N GLU A 178 -20.71 -1.07 -19.34
CA GLU A 178 -21.98 -1.23 -20.04
C GLU A 178 -21.69 -1.34 -21.54
N LEU A 179 -22.13 -2.44 -22.14
CA LEU A 179 -21.93 -2.73 -23.54
C LEU A 179 -23.26 -2.66 -24.29
N THR A 180 -23.34 -1.78 -25.27
CA THR A 180 -24.42 -1.74 -26.26
C THR A 180 -23.91 -2.29 -27.59
N TYR A 181 -24.59 -3.29 -28.14
CA TYR A 181 -24.17 -4.00 -29.33
C TYR A 181 -25.36 -4.55 -30.15
N ILE A 182 -25.12 -4.83 -31.43
CA ILE A 182 -26.12 -5.42 -32.32
C ILE A 182 -26.02 -6.95 -32.29
N ASP A 183 -27.12 -7.61 -31.93
CA ASP A 183 -27.27 -9.06 -32.00
C ASP A 183 -28.50 -9.44 -32.84
N ASP A 184 -28.30 -10.22 -33.91
CA ASP A 184 -29.33 -10.59 -34.89
C ASP A 184 -30.15 -9.40 -35.43
N GLY A 185 -29.53 -8.23 -35.55
CA GLY A 185 -30.15 -7.00 -36.05
C GLY A 185 -30.99 -6.24 -35.02
N ALA A 186 -30.96 -6.65 -33.75
CA ALA A 186 -31.54 -5.91 -32.64
C ALA A 186 -30.42 -5.34 -31.74
N GLU A 187 -30.60 -4.11 -31.28
CA GLU A 187 -29.72 -3.51 -30.27
C GLU A 187 -29.97 -4.16 -28.91
N ARG A 188 -28.89 -4.48 -28.21
CA ARG A 188 -28.90 -5.01 -26.84
C ARG A 188 -27.92 -4.22 -25.98
N THR A 189 -28.27 -4.05 -24.72
CA THR A 189 -27.41 -3.45 -23.70
C THR A 189 -27.19 -4.45 -22.58
N GLN A 190 -25.96 -4.55 -22.09
CA GLN A 190 -25.61 -5.48 -21.03
C GLN A 190 -24.50 -4.95 -20.13
N LEU A 191 -24.72 -5.08 -18.81
CA LEU A 191 -23.69 -4.84 -17.81
C LEU A 191 -22.72 -6.01 -17.73
N CYS A 192 -21.43 -5.68 -17.79
CA CYS A 192 -20.32 -6.60 -17.71
C CYS A 192 -19.45 -6.25 -16.50
N HIS A 193 -19.08 -7.27 -15.73
CA HIS A 193 -18.08 -7.15 -14.68
C HIS A 193 -16.69 -6.89 -15.28
N ASP A 194 -16.38 -7.55 -16.39
CA ASP A 194 -15.09 -7.46 -17.08
C ASP A 194 -15.28 -7.64 -18.58
N VAL A 195 -14.45 -6.95 -19.36
CA VAL A 195 -14.38 -7.10 -20.82
C VAL A 195 -12.92 -7.09 -21.28
N SER A 196 -12.58 -7.96 -22.24
CA SER A 196 -11.22 -8.04 -22.78
C SER A 196 -11.21 -8.43 -24.24
N LEU A 197 -10.18 -8.04 -25.00
CA LEU A 197 -10.05 -8.47 -26.39
C LEU A 197 -9.76 -9.99 -26.48
N HIS A 198 -10.55 -10.71 -27.26
CA HIS A 198 -10.46 -12.17 -27.33
C HIS A 198 -9.18 -12.62 -28.06
N ALA A 199 -8.20 -13.16 -27.31
CA ALA A 199 -6.85 -13.49 -27.79
C ALA A 199 -6.79 -14.38 -29.05
N VAL A 200 -7.75 -15.30 -29.23
CA VAL A 200 -7.78 -16.21 -30.39
C VAL A 200 -8.02 -15.48 -31.72
N THR A 201 -8.64 -14.30 -31.69
CA THR A 201 -8.86 -13.45 -32.88
C THR A 201 -7.64 -12.63 -33.26
N LEU A 202 -6.70 -12.40 -32.33
CA LEU A 202 -5.44 -11.70 -32.59
C LEU A 202 -4.39 -12.62 -33.24
N GLU A 203 -4.42 -13.93 -32.96
CA GLU A 203 -3.45 -14.92 -33.47
C GLU A 203 -3.84 -15.56 -34.81
N ARG A 204 -5.10 -15.41 -35.25
CA ARG A 204 -5.60 -15.94 -36.54
C ARG A 204 -6.13 -14.79 -37.41
N PRO A 205 -5.39 -14.34 -38.46
CA PRO A 205 -5.77 -13.20 -39.31
C PRO A 205 -7.10 -13.36 -40.08
N SER A 206 -7.73 -14.54 -40.05
CA SER A 206 -8.99 -14.83 -40.73
C SER A 206 -10.22 -14.71 -39.84
N ALA A 207 -10.07 -14.53 -38.52
CA ALA A 207 -11.18 -14.34 -37.60
C ALA A 207 -11.34 -12.83 -37.29
N ALA A 208 -12.57 -12.32 -37.38
CA ALA A 208 -12.85 -10.93 -37.01
C ALA A 208 -12.55 -10.72 -35.51
N PRO A 209 -11.95 -9.58 -35.12
CA PRO A 209 -11.68 -9.29 -33.71
C PRO A 209 -12.99 -9.22 -32.93
N ALA A 210 -12.98 -9.75 -31.71
CA ALA A 210 -14.15 -9.76 -30.83
C ALA A 210 -13.76 -9.40 -29.39
N LEU A 211 -14.69 -8.78 -28.68
CA LEU A 211 -14.64 -8.49 -27.26
C LEU A 211 -15.22 -9.69 -26.49
N GLN A 212 -14.41 -10.28 -25.62
CA GLN A 212 -14.85 -11.24 -24.60
C GLN A 212 -15.51 -10.47 -23.47
N CYS A 213 -16.76 -10.81 -23.17
CA CYS A 213 -17.57 -10.13 -22.18
C CYS A 213 -17.92 -11.09 -21.03
N THR A 214 -17.64 -10.67 -19.80
CA THR A 214 -18.08 -11.36 -18.59
C THR A 214 -19.24 -10.56 -18.00
N PRO A 215 -20.48 -11.07 -18.06
CA PRO A 215 -21.64 -10.39 -17.48
C PRO A 215 -21.43 -10.04 -16.00
N LEU A 216 -22.06 -8.95 -15.55
CA LEU A 216 -22.13 -8.61 -14.13
C LEU A 216 -22.90 -9.68 -13.36
N ALA A 217 -24.06 -10.07 -13.91
CA ALA A 217 -24.96 -11.08 -13.39
C ALA A 217 -24.26 -12.46 -13.26
N PRO A 218 -24.26 -13.10 -12.08
CA PRO A 218 -23.53 -14.35 -11.84
C PRO A 218 -24.12 -15.60 -12.49
N ASP A 219 -25.40 -15.58 -12.83
CA ASP A 219 -26.14 -16.64 -13.54
C ASP A 219 -25.92 -16.65 -15.06
N SER A 220 -25.21 -15.65 -15.58
CA SER A 220 -25.01 -15.46 -17.02
C SER A 220 -23.63 -15.94 -17.49
N ASP A 221 -23.62 -16.72 -18.57
CA ASP A 221 -22.40 -17.21 -19.22
C ASP A 221 -21.63 -16.08 -19.91
N GLN A 222 -20.32 -16.26 -20.03
CA GLN A 222 -19.48 -15.40 -20.85
C GLN A 222 -19.88 -15.48 -22.33
N PHE A 223 -19.81 -14.36 -23.03
CA PHE A 223 -20.15 -14.26 -24.45
C PHE A 223 -19.12 -13.39 -25.19
N THR A 224 -19.16 -13.43 -26.53
CA THR A 224 -18.25 -12.65 -27.37
C THR A 224 -19.03 -11.77 -28.32
N VAL A 225 -18.61 -10.51 -28.47
CA VAL A 225 -19.22 -9.55 -29.39
C VAL A 225 -18.18 -9.14 -30.44
N PRO A 226 -18.45 -9.31 -31.75
CA PRO A 226 -17.59 -8.79 -32.80
C PRO A 226 -17.39 -7.28 -32.66
N VAL A 227 -16.17 -6.77 -32.87
CA VAL A 227 -15.87 -5.34 -32.67
C VAL A 227 -16.73 -4.43 -33.54
N ASP A 228 -17.07 -4.86 -34.75
CA ASP A 228 -17.94 -4.13 -35.69
C ASP A 228 -19.42 -4.16 -35.32
N ALA A 229 -19.82 -4.97 -34.33
CA ALA A 229 -21.17 -5.00 -33.78
C ALA A 229 -21.31 -4.15 -32.50
N ILE A 230 -20.22 -3.58 -31.98
CA ILE A 230 -20.24 -2.74 -30.77
C ILE A 230 -20.66 -1.33 -31.15
N GLU A 231 -21.80 -0.89 -30.62
CA GLU A 231 -22.30 0.47 -30.80
C GLU A 231 -21.71 1.41 -29.75
N LEU A 232 -21.66 0.98 -28.49
CA LEU A 232 -21.11 1.76 -27.38
C LEU A 232 -20.54 0.84 -26.30
N LEU A 233 -19.37 1.19 -25.77
CA LEU A 233 -18.84 0.62 -24.55
C LEU A 233 -18.57 1.76 -23.57
N SER A 234 -19.18 1.72 -22.40
CA SER A 234 -19.04 2.74 -21.36
C SER A 234 -18.46 2.14 -20.08
N VAL A 235 -17.62 2.90 -19.38
CA VAL A 235 -17.23 2.56 -18.00
C VAL A 235 -18.37 2.96 -17.07
N VAL A 236 -18.70 2.06 -16.14
CA VAL A 236 -19.78 2.25 -15.17
C VAL A 236 -19.33 1.82 -13.78
N ASP A 237 -20.00 2.35 -12.76
CA ASP A 237 -19.89 1.90 -11.37
C ASP A 237 -21.19 1.18 -10.95
N PRO A 238 -21.26 -0.15 -11.07
CA PRO A 238 -22.47 -0.90 -10.76
C PRO A 238 -22.75 -0.90 -9.24
N PRO A 239 -23.99 -0.61 -8.80
CA PRO A 239 -24.37 -0.74 -7.41
C PRO A 239 -24.07 -2.14 -6.83
N PRO A 240 -23.50 -2.24 -5.62
CA PRO A 240 -23.06 -3.52 -5.05
C PRO A 240 -24.13 -4.62 -4.99
N ASN A 241 -25.41 -4.24 -4.87
CA ASN A 241 -26.52 -5.19 -4.82
C ASN A 241 -26.72 -5.97 -6.13
N LEU A 242 -26.29 -5.43 -7.28
CA LEU A 242 -26.50 -6.09 -8.57
C LEU A 242 -25.62 -7.30 -8.79
N TYR A 243 -24.44 -7.33 -8.17
CA TYR A 243 -23.51 -8.47 -8.27
C TYR A 243 -24.11 -9.78 -7.76
N THR A 244 -25.13 -9.73 -6.91
CA THR A 244 -25.79 -10.92 -6.34
C THR A 244 -27.29 -10.97 -6.63
N ALA A 245 -27.85 -9.99 -7.32
CA ALA A 245 -29.30 -9.83 -7.48
C ALA A 245 -29.97 -10.97 -8.26
N SER A 246 -29.29 -11.51 -9.28
CA SER A 246 -29.79 -12.62 -10.10
C SER A 246 -29.32 -14.00 -9.64
N ALA A 247 -28.56 -14.09 -8.54
CA ALA A 247 -28.08 -15.37 -8.05
C ALA A 247 -29.25 -16.22 -7.52
N GLU A 248 -29.46 -17.40 -8.12
CA GLU A 248 -30.47 -18.38 -7.69
C GLU A 248 -29.82 -19.51 -6.86
N THR A 249 -28.51 -19.69 -7.00
CA THR A 249 -27.73 -20.71 -6.31
C THR A 249 -26.63 -20.13 -5.41
N PRO A 250 -26.19 -20.85 -4.36
CA PRO A 250 -25.04 -20.45 -3.55
C PRO A 250 -23.73 -20.30 -4.35
N ALA A 251 -23.57 -21.02 -5.45
CA ALA A 251 -22.40 -20.91 -6.31
C ALA A 251 -22.40 -19.59 -7.11
N GLU A 252 -23.57 -19.19 -7.63
CA GLU A 252 -23.76 -17.89 -8.27
C GLU A 252 -23.60 -16.75 -7.26
N GLU A 253 -24.11 -16.91 -6.03
CA GLU A 253 -23.90 -15.91 -4.96
C GLU A 253 -22.41 -15.74 -4.65
N ALA A 254 -21.64 -16.84 -4.54
CA ALA A 254 -20.20 -16.80 -4.35
C ALA A 254 -19.49 -16.10 -5.53
N THR A 255 -19.89 -16.42 -6.77
CA THR A 255 -19.36 -15.77 -7.98
C THR A 255 -19.60 -14.26 -7.94
N GLY A 256 -20.81 -13.85 -7.59
CA GLY A 256 -21.21 -12.46 -7.45
C GLY A 256 -20.40 -11.71 -6.40
N LEU A 257 -20.26 -12.30 -5.20
CA LEU A 257 -19.46 -11.73 -4.12
C LEU A 257 -17.98 -11.64 -4.49
N ARG A 258 -17.43 -12.62 -5.21
CA ARG A 258 -16.04 -12.56 -5.72
C ARG A 258 -15.87 -11.39 -6.68
N ARG A 259 -16.75 -11.25 -7.67
CA ARG A 259 -16.73 -10.13 -8.64
C ARG A 259 -16.84 -8.77 -7.95
N LEU A 260 -17.72 -8.66 -6.94
CA LEU A 260 -17.81 -7.44 -6.13
C LEU A 260 -16.51 -7.20 -5.35
N ALA A 261 -15.91 -8.25 -4.77
CA ALA A 261 -14.68 -8.13 -4.01
C ALA A 261 -13.46 -7.76 -4.86
N ASP A 262 -13.45 -8.12 -6.15
CA ASP A 262 -12.40 -7.75 -7.09
C ASP A 262 -12.38 -6.24 -7.38
N VAL A 263 -13.53 -5.55 -7.33
CA VAL A 263 -13.64 -4.12 -7.65
C VAL A 263 -13.90 -3.22 -6.43
N ASN A 264 -14.63 -3.71 -5.43
CA ASN A 264 -15.01 -2.98 -4.23
C ASN A 264 -15.07 -3.93 -3.00
N PRO A 265 -13.89 -4.37 -2.49
CA PRO A 265 -13.82 -5.27 -1.34
C PRO A 265 -14.40 -4.70 -0.05
N GLU A 266 -14.51 -3.37 0.09
CA GLU A 266 -15.11 -2.71 1.26
C GLU A 266 -16.63 -2.88 1.32
N ALA A 267 -17.30 -2.94 0.16
CA ALA A 267 -18.76 -3.10 0.07
C ALA A 267 -19.24 -4.54 0.39
N VAL A 268 -18.35 -5.53 0.34
CA VAL A 268 -18.69 -6.93 0.54
C VAL A 268 -19.06 -7.20 2.00
N ARG A 269 -20.15 -7.93 2.27
CA ARG A 269 -20.47 -8.38 3.63
C ARG A 269 -19.76 -9.70 3.94
N ILE A 270 -18.84 -9.67 4.90
CA ILE A 270 -18.07 -10.86 5.31
C ILE A 270 -19.00 -12.00 5.76
N SER A 271 -20.08 -11.70 6.48
CA SER A 271 -21.05 -12.70 6.93
C SER A 271 -21.72 -13.48 5.78
N SER A 272 -21.92 -12.85 4.61
CA SER A 272 -22.41 -13.52 3.42
C SER A 272 -21.39 -14.55 2.90
N ILE A 273 -20.10 -14.20 2.90
CA ILE A 273 -19.04 -15.13 2.52
C ILE A 273 -18.93 -16.29 3.52
N LEU A 274 -18.95 -16.01 4.83
CA LEU A 274 -18.85 -17.04 5.86
C LEU A 274 -20.04 -18.02 5.80
N ALA A 275 -21.25 -17.52 5.55
CA ALA A 275 -22.42 -18.36 5.36
C ALA A 275 -22.30 -19.29 4.14
N LEU A 276 -21.58 -18.86 3.10
CA LEU A 276 -21.27 -19.71 1.94
C LEU A 276 -20.14 -20.70 2.23
N LEU A 277 -19.20 -20.43 3.13
CA LEU A 277 -18.12 -21.36 3.46
C LEU A 277 -18.51 -22.39 4.52
N ASP A 278 -19.40 -22.04 5.45
CA ASP A 278 -19.80 -22.88 6.60
C ASP A 278 -20.92 -23.90 6.28
N ARG A 279 -21.20 -24.15 5.00
CA ARG A 279 -22.26 -25.11 4.63
C ARG A 279 -21.74 -26.54 4.68
N GLY A 280 -22.61 -27.47 5.09
CA GLY A 280 -22.27 -28.89 5.22
C GLY A 280 -22.14 -29.66 3.90
N ASP A 281 -22.55 -29.07 2.77
CA ASP A 281 -22.35 -29.62 1.43
C ASP A 281 -21.00 -29.18 0.84
N VAL A 282 -20.35 -30.05 0.06
CA VAL A 282 -19.11 -29.75 -0.64
C VAL A 282 -19.43 -29.27 -2.06
N ASP A 283 -19.03 -28.04 -2.37
CA ASP A 283 -19.07 -27.49 -3.72
C ASP A 283 -17.78 -26.70 -3.96
N LEU A 284 -16.90 -27.30 -4.76
CA LEU A 284 -15.55 -26.80 -5.01
C LEU A 284 -15.55 -25.44 -5.75
N PHE A 285 -16.55 -25.16 -6.58
CA PHE A 285 -16.63 -23.89 -7.31
C PHE A 285 -17.06 -22.76 -6.38
N ARG A 286 -18.14 -22.98 -5.61
CA ARG A 286 -18.59 -22.05 -4.58
C ARG A 286 -17.50 -21.76 -3.56
N GLU A 287 -16.86 -22.80 -3.01
CA GLU A 287 -15.82 -22.64 -1.99
C GLU A 287 -14.62 -21.85 -2.53
N LYS A 288 -14.21 -22.13 -3.78
CA LYS A 288 -13.14 -21.38 -4.44
C LYS A 288 -13.50 -19.89 -4.54
N ASP A 289 -14.67 -19.56 -5.08
CA ASP A 289 -15.07 -18.16 -5.29
C ASP A 289 -15.28 -17.43 -3.95
N ALA A 290 -15.86 -18.10 -2.96
CA ALA A 290 -16.05 -17.55 -1.63
C ALA A 290 -14.71 -17.29 -0.91
N VAL A 291 -13.73 -18.21 -0.99
CA VAL A 291 -12.39 -17.97 -0.43
C VAL A 291 -11.67 -16.85 -1.17
N GLN A 292 -11.80 -16.77 -2.50
CA GLN A 292 -11.19 -15.67 -3.28
C GLN A 292 -11.79 -14.32 -2.90
N ALA A 293 -13.11 -14.24 -2.72
CA ALA A 293 -13.79 -13.06 -2.21
C ALA A 293 -13.26 -12.68 -0.81
N LEU A 294 -13.19 -13.65 0.11
CA LEU A 294 -12.70 -13.42 1.47
C LEU A 294 -11.25 -12.91 1.48
N ARG A 295 -10.39 -13.48 0.63
CA ARG A 295 -9.00 -13.04 0.49
C ARG A 295 -8.93 -11.57 0.07
N ARG A 296 -9.71 -11.15 -0.93
CA ARG A 296 -9.76 -9.75 -1.37
C ARG A 296 -10.22 -8.82 -0.26
N VAL A 297 -11.24 -9.24 0.49
CA VAL A 297 -11.74 -8.49 1.65
C VAL A 297 -10.66 -8.40 2.74
N ALA A 298 -9.97 -9.50 3.06
CA ALA A 298 -8.94 -9.54 4.10
C ALA A 298 -7.72 -8.67 3.78
N VAL A 299 -7.42 -8.39 2.50
CA VAL A 299 -6.35 -7.44 2.14
C VAL A 299 -6.67 -6.01 2.58
N VAL A 300 -7.95 -5.63 2.61
CA VAL A 300 -8.39 -4.25 2.94
C VAL A 300 -8.93 -4.15 4.37
N ARG A 301 -9.58 -5.21 4.87
CA ARG A 301 -10.20 -5.27 6.20
C ARG A 301 -9.79 -6.57 6.93
N PRO A 302 -8.50 -6.77 7.24
CA PRO A 302 -8.00 -8.02 7.82
C PRO A 302 -8.61 -8.33 9.19
N GLU A 303 -8.73 -7.33 10.07
CA GLU A 303 -9.27 -7.50 11.43
C GLU A 303 -10.73 -7.98 11.42
N ASP A 304 -11.54 -7.50 10.47
CA ASP A 304 -12.94 -7.92 10.31
C ASP A 304 -13.07 -9.39 9.86
N CYS A 305 -12.00 -9.96 9.29
CA CYS A 305 -11.95 -11.34 8.78
C CYS A 305 -11.54 -12.36 9.85
N THR A 306 -11.13 -11.95 11.06
CA THR A 306 -10.77 -12.85 12.17
C THR A 306 -11.83 -13.94 12.46
N PRO A 307 -13.15 -13.67 12.40
CA PRO A 307 -14.17 -14.71 12.57
C PRO A 307 -14.12 -15.85 11.53
N ALA A 308 -13.40 -15.68 10.42
CA ALA A 308 -13.23 -16.71 9.40
C ALA A 308 -12.26 -17.83 9.81
N ILE A 309 -11.37 -17.57 10.79
CA ILE A 309 -10.27 -18.48 11.17
C ILE A 309 -10.73 -19.94 11.41
N PRO A 310 -11.81 -20.22 12.18
CA PRO A 310 -12.26 -21.60 12.40
C PRO A 310 -12.68 -22.31 11.11
N ILE A 311 -13.33 -21.58 10.19
CA ILE A 311 -13.76 -22.12 8.89
C ILE A 311 -12.54 -22.39 8.00
N LEU A 312 -11.60 -21.43 7.94
CA LEU A 312 -10.35 -21.58 7.18
C LEU A 312 -9.50 -22.76 7.68
N ARG A 313 -9.41 -22.95 9.00
CA ARG A 313 -8.77 -24.13 9.62
C ARG A 313 -9.42 -25.43 9.14
N SER A 314 -10.75 -25.49 9.15
CA SER A 314 -11.48 -26.67 8.68
C SER A 314 -11.28 -26.92 7.18
N LEU A 315 -11.15 -25.87 6.37
CA LEU A 315 -10.89 -25.99 4.93
C LEU A 315 -9.48 -26.53 4.65
N LEU A 316 -8.47 -26.10 5.39
CA LEU A 316 -7.10 -26.62 5.27
C LEU A 316 -7.06 -28.13 5.51
N ALA A 317 -7.74 -28.62 6.55
CA ALA A 317 -7.75 -30.03 6.92
C ALA A 317 -8.39 -30.98 5.87
N ARG A 318 -8.98 -30.46 4.79
CA ARG A 318 -9.59 -31.26 3.72
C ARG A 318 -8.57 -31.66 2.65
N ASP A 319 -8.65 -32.91 2.20
CA ASP A 319 -7.79 -33.46 1.14
C ASP A 319 -7.93 -32.65 -0.17
N GLU A 320 -9.17 -32.44 -0.61
CA GLU A 320 -9.52 -31.70 -1.82
C GLU A 320 -9.95 -30.27 -1.48
N LEU A 321 -9.09 -29.30 -1.81
CA LEU A 321 -9.39 -27.87 -1.73
C LEU A 321 -8.80 -27.12 -2.94
N PRO A 322 -9.62 -26.51 -3.82
CA PRO A 322 -9.13 -25.89 -5.06
C PRO A 322 -8.41 -24.55 -4.85
N ALA A 323 -8.53 -23.94 -3.66
CA ALA A 323 -8.09 -22.59 -3.35
C ALA A 323 -7.20 -22.52 -2.10
N ARG A 324 -6.40 -23.56 -1.84
CA ARG A 324 -5.57 -23.66 -0.63
C ARG A 324 -4.60 -22.48 -0.44
N ALA A 325 -4.03 -21.99 -1.54
CA ALA A 325 -3.18 -20.79 -1.51
C ALA A 325 -3.98 -19.54 -1.12
N ASP A 326 -5.24 -19.41 -1.54
CA ASP A 326 -6.09 -18.27 -1.16
C ASP A 326 -6.52 -18.36 0.32
N VAL A 327 -6.75 -19.56 0.86
CA VAL A 327 -6.97 -19.76 2.30
C VAL A 327 -5.76 -19.30 3.11
N LEU A 328 -4.57 -19.76 2.76
CA LEU A 328 -3.33 -19.35 3.44
C LEU A 328 -3.06 -17.85 3.26
N ALA A 329 -3.32 -17.29 2.08
CA ALA A 329 -3.20 -15.85 1.86
C ALA A 329 -4.19 -15.04 2.71
N THR A 330 -5.38 -15.57 2.96
CA THR A 330 -6.37 -14.95 3.86
C THR A 330 -5.88 -14.98 5.30
N LEU A 331 -5.41 -16.14 5.79
CA LEU A 331 -4.82 -16.27 7.13
C LEU A 331 -3.61 -15.35 7.29
N ARG A 332 -2.75 -15.28 6.28
CA ARG A 332 -1.61 -14.36 6.24
C ARG A 332 -2.04 -12.90 6.28
N ALA A 333 -3.10 -12.49 5.58
CA ALA A 333 -3.59 -11.12 5.66
C ALA A 333 -4.12 -10.78 7.06
N ILE A 334 -4.81 -11.73 7.72
CA ILE A 334 -5.23 -11.59 9.12
C ILE A 334 -3.99 -11.50 10.03
N GLY A 335 -3.02 -12.39 9.85
CA GLY A 335 -1.78 -12.43 10.63
C GLY A 335 -0.86 -11.22 10.42
N ASP A 336 -0.86 -10.60 9.23
CA ASP A 336 -0.13 -9.35 8.98
C ASP A 336 -0.70 -8.19 9.86
N ALA A 337 -1.97 -8.28 10.30
CA ALA A 337 -2.61 -7.30 11.19
C ALA A 337 -2.61 -7.74 12.67
N ASP A 338 -2.84 -9.03 12.93
CA ASP A 338 -2.88 -9.63 14.27
C ASP A 338 -2.27 -11.04 14.23
N PRO A 339 -0.93 -11.16 14.40
CA PRO A 339 -0.24 -12.46 14.42
C PRO A 339 -0.81 -13.42 15.47
N GLY A 340 -1.18 -12.90 16.64
CA GLY A 340 -1.71 -13.68 17.75
C GLY A 340 -3.05 -14.34 17.45
N ALA A 341 -3.82 -13.82 16.50
CA ALA A 341 -5.04 -14.46 16.04
C ALA A 341 -4.77 -15.77 15.28
N ILE A 342 -3.64 -15.85 14.56
CA ILE A 342 -3.26 -17.04 13.77
C ILE A 342 -2.19 -17.91 14.44
N ALA A 343 -1.51 -17.45 15.49
CA ALA A 343 -0.53 -18.25 16.23
C ALA A 343 -1.08 -19.62 16.70
N PRO A 344 -2.35 -19.76 17.17
CA PRO A 344 -2.94 -21.06 17.52
C PRO A 344 -3.23 -21.99 16.32
N LEU A 345 -2.77 -21.65 15.11
CA LEU A 345 -2.84 -22.47 13.90
C LEU A 345 -1.48 -23.03 13.47
N THR A 346 -0.39 -22.77 14.20
CA THR A 346 0.96 -23.12 13.72
C THR A 346 1.07 -24.60 13.34
N ASP A 347 0.57 -25.51 14.18
CA ASP A 347 0.56 -26.95 13.92
C ASP A 347 -0.16 -27.31 12.61
N GLU A 348 -1.27 -26.64 12.31
CA GLU A 348 -1.99 -26.83 11.05
C GLU A 348 -1.29 -26.19 9.84
N LEU A 349 -0.46 -25.17 10.05
CA LEU A 349 0.26 -24.46 8.99
C LEU A 349 1.57 -25.15 8.57
N VAL A 350 2.29 -25.73 9.53
CA VAL A 350 3.61 -26.36 9.31
C VAL A 350 3.63 -27.38 8.16
N PRO A 351 2.64 -28.29 8.01
CA PRO A 351 2.63 -29.24 6.90
C PRO A 351 2.69 -28.59 5.51
N TYR A 352 2.19 -27.37 5.36
CA TYR A 352 2.18 -26.66 4.08
C TYR A 352 3.52 -26.02 3.71
N LEU A 353 4.46 -25.90 4.65
CA LEU A 353 5.84 -25.51 4.38
C LEU A 353 6.54 -26.49 3.42
N GLN A 354 6.10 -27.75 3.40
CA GLN A 354 6.63 -28.80 2.53
C GLN A 354 5.75 -29.06 1.29
N SER A 355 4.85 -28.13 0.96
CA SER A 355 3.98 -28.25 -0.21
C SER A 355 4.80 -28.19 -1.52
N ASN A 356 4.50 -29.11 -2.45
CA ASN A 356 5.01 -29.07 -3.82
C ASN A 356 4.36 -27.95 -4.68
N ILE A 357 3.25 -27.38 -4.21
CA ILE A 357 2.64 -26.20 -4.82
C ILE A 357 3.34 -24.95 -4.28
N VAL A 358 4.04 -24.26 -5.16
CA VAL A 358 4.85 -23.04 -4.88
C VAL A 358 4.06 -21.98 -4.10
N SER A 359 2.86 -21.64 -4.56
CA SER A 359 2.04 -20.60 -3.91
C SER A 359 1.60 -21.01 -2.50
N VAL A 360 1.22 -22.27 -2.30
CA VAL A 360 0.82 -22.81 -0.98
C VAL A 360 2.00 -22.73 -0.01
N ARG A 361 3.18 -23.21 -0.42
CA ARG A 361 4.38 -23.16 0.41
C ARG A 361 4.71 -21.72 0.81
N ARG A 362 4.78 -20.81 -0.18
CA ARG A 362 5.11 -19.41 0.04
C ARG A 362 4.16 -18.73 1.03
N GLU A 363 2.85 -18.88 0.87
CA GLU A 363 1.89 -18.25 1.79
C GLU A 363 1.92 -18.89 3.18
N ALA A 364 2.15 -20.20 3.31
CA ALA A 364 2.38 -20.84 4.59
C ALA A 364 3.62 -20.30 5.30
N THR A 365 4.75 -20.15 4.58
CA THR A 365 5.97 -19.56 5.15
C THR A 365 5.74 -18.13 5.62
N ARG A 366 4.91 -17.35 4.90
CA ARG A 366 4.54 -15.99 5.33
C ARG A 366 3.66 -15.98 6.58
N CYS A 367 2.74 -16.93 6.74
CA CYS A 367 1.98 -17.08 7.98
C CYS A 367 2.93 -17.35 9.16
N ILE A 368 3.84 -18.31 9.01
CA ILE A 368 4.82 -18.64 10.06
C ILE A 368 5.75 -17.46 10.36
N ALA A 369 6.16 -16.70 9.33
CA ALA A 369 6.98 -15.51 9.51
C ALA A 369 6.24 -14.39 10.27
N ALA A 370 4.94 -14.22 10.03
CA ALA A 370 4.11 -13.27 10.79
C ALA A 370 3.96 -13.72 12.26
N ILE A 371 3.70 -15.01 12.50
CA ILE A 371 3.62 -15.58 13.86
C ILE A 371 4.97 -15.40 14.58
N ALA A 372 6.08 -15.76 13.95
CA ALA A 372 7.40 -15.62 14.54
C ALA A 372 7.77 -14.18 14.92
N GLU A 373 7.18 -13.17 14.27
CA GLU A 373 7.44 -11.75 14.56
C GLU A 373 7.04 -11.37 16.00
N GLU A 374 5.85 -11.79 16.44
CA GLU A 374 5.25 -11.38 17.71
C GLU A 374 5.11 -12.55 18.71
N ASP A 375 4.91 -13.77 18.20
CA ASP A 375 4.70 -15.01 18.97
C ASP A 375 5.77 -16.07 18.60
N PRO A 376 7.08 -15.82 18.83
CA PRO A 376 8.14 -16.72 18.41
C PRO A 376 8.10 -18.10 19.07
N GLU A 377 7.50 -18.24 20.26
CA GLU A 377 7.32 -19.52 20.96
C GLU A 377 6.48 -20.49 20.11
N ASP A 378 5.36 -20.01 19.55
CA ASP A 378 4.47 -20.81 18.73
C ASP A 378 5.10 -21.25 17.40
N ALA A 379 6.16 -20.58 16.95
CA ALA A 379 6.84 -20.86 15.69
C ALA A 379 8.07 -21.81 15.83
N VAL A 380 8.47 -22.18 17.04
CA VAL A 380 9.66 -23.01 17.30
C VAL A 380 9.62 -24.35 16.56
N ASP A 381 8.47 -25.04 16.59
CA ASP A 381 8.31 -26.35 15.94
C ASP A 381 8.41 -26.28 14.40
N ALA A 382 8.33 -25.08 13.82
CA ALA A 382 8.51 -24.88 12.38
C ALA A 382 9.99 -24.82 11.95
N VAL A 383 10.95 -24.65 12.87
CA VAL A 383 12.39 -24.45 12.56
C VAL A 383 12.95 -25.47 11.57
N PRO A 384 12.75 -26.80 11.74
CA PRO A 384 13.27 -27.78 10.78
C PRO A 384 12.70 -27.59 9.37
N SER A 385 11.40 -27.28 9.26
CA SER A 385 10.75 -27.07 7.96
C SER A 385 11.19 -25.77 7.29
N LEU A 386 11.43 -24.72 8.06
CA LEU A 386 11.96 -23.45 7.57
C LEU A 386 13.39 -23.62 7.04
N ALA A 387 14.23 -24.42 7.70
CA ALA A 387 15.56 -24.74 7.22
C ALA A 387 15.54 -25.51 5.89
N THR A 388 14.66 -26.50 5.73
CA THR A 388 14.50 -27.21 4.45
C THR A 388 14.15 -26.26 3.29
N ILE A 389 13.30 -25.24 3.52
CA ILE A 389 13.00 -24.23 2.48
C ILE A 389 14.25 -23.47 2.04
N ILE A 390 15.16 -23.19 2.98
CA ILE A 390 16.40 -22.45 2.71
C ILE A 390 17.42 -23.34 1.98
N GLU A 391 17.55 -24.59 2.39
CA GLU A 391 18.45 -25.60 1.82
C GLU A 391 18.06 -25.94 0.38
N ASP A 392 16.76 -26.06 0.10
CA ASP A 392 16.23 -26.37 -1.23
C ASP A 392 16.14 -25.16 -2.17
N ASP A 393 16.55 -23.95 -1.72
CA ASP A 393 16.37 -22.68 -2.43
C ASP A 393 14.91 -22.47 -2.90
N ALA A 394 13.97 -22.89 -2.06
CA ALA A 394 12.57 -22.96 -2.44
C ALA A 394 11.87 -21.60 -2.30
N ASP A 395 10.82 -21.36 -3.11
CA ASP A 395 9.98 -20.17 -2.92
C ASP A 395 9.50 -20.06 -1.47
N GLY A 396 9.77 -18.92 -0.84
CA GLY A 396 9.56 -18.72 0.58
C GLY A 396 10.85 -18.45 1.36
N LEU A 397 12.03 -18.71 0.78
CA LEU A 397 13.34 -18.57 1.46
C LEU A 397 13.49 -17.28 2.27
N GLN A 398 13.18 -16.12 1.68
CA GLN A 398 13.32 -14.84 2.40
C GLN A 398 12.45 -14.76 3.66
N TYR A 399 11.27 -15.36 3.65
CA TYR A 399 10.36 -15.42 4.79
C TYR A 399 10.80 -16.47 5.80
N ALA A 400 11.39 -17.58 5.34
CA ALA A 400 11.96 -18.60 6.22
C ALA A 400 13.16 -18.05 7.00
N VAL A 401 14.08 -17.37 6.32
CA VAL A 401 15.22 -16.68 6.96
C VAL A 401 14.73 -15.61 7.94
N TYR A 402 13.71 -14.84 7.56
CA TYR A 402 13.08 -13.87 8.45
C TYR A 402 12.53 -14.53 9.72
N ALA A 403 11.69 -15.56 9.56
CA ALA A 403 11.11 -16.30 10.68
C ALA A 403 12.18 -16.86 11.61
N LEU A 404 13.21 -17.54 11.08
CA LEU A 404 14.33 -18.04 11.89
C LEU A 404 15.03 -16.90 12.64
N SER A 405 15.27 -15.76 12.00
CA SER A 405 15.90 -14.60 12.65
C SER A 405 15.07 -14.02 13.78
N ARG A 406 13.74 -14.15 13.71
CA ARG A 406 12.81 -13.75 14.77
C ARG A 406 12.79 -14.74 15.93
N ILE A 407 12.65 -16.04 15.64
CA ILE A 407 12.69 -17.10 16.66
C ILE A 407 14.00 -17.01 17.47
N THR A 408 15.12 -16.80 16.77
CA THR A 408 16.45 -16.70 17.43
C THR A 408 16.57 -15.51 18.38
N ARG A 409 15.70 -14.50 18.33
CA ARG A 409 15.73 -13.37 19.29
C ARG A 409 15.44 -13.82 20.71
N GLU A 410 14.62 -14.85 20.87
CA GLU A 410 14.16 -15.35 22.17
C GLU A 410 14.59 -16.80 22.44
N TYR A 411 14.72 -17.61 21.38
CA TYR A 411 15.02 -19.04 21.43
C TYR A 411 16.23 -19.42 20.57
N PRO A 412 17.43 -18.85 20.83
CA PRO A 412 18.63 -19.14 20.03
C PRO A 412 19.06 -20.62 20.07
N GLU A 413 18.79 -21.33 21.17
CA GLU A 413 19.06 -22.76 21.33
C GLU A 413 18.23 -23.65 20.38
N GLU A 414 17.00 -23.22 20.06
CA GLU A 414 16.10 -23.97 19.18
C GLU A 414 16.49 -23.81 17.71
N VAL A 415 17.07 -22.65 17.33
CA VAL A 415 17.57 -22.39 15.98
C VAL A 415 19.02 -22.85 15.79
N LYS A 416 19.77 -23.07 16.87
CA LYS A 416 21.15 -23.56 16.84
C LYS A 416 21.40 -24.75 15.91
N PRO A 417 20.52 -25.78 15.81
CA PRO A 417 20.74 -26.91 14.91
C PRO A 417 20.85 -26.53 13.42
N VAL A 418 20.37 -25.35 13.02
CA VAL A 418 20.35 -24.86 11.63
C VAL A 418 21.27 -23.64 11.43
N ALA A 419 22.24 -23.44 12.32
CA ALA A 419 23.19 -22.34 12.24
C ALA A 419 24.05 -22.37 10.96
N GLU A 420 24.47 -23.56 10.51
CA GLU A 420 25.21 -23.75 9.26
C GLU A 420 24.42 -23.21 8.07
N THR A 421 23.12 -23.56 7.98
CA THR A 421 22.19 -23.07 6.96
C THR A 421 22.10 -21.53 6.93
N LEU A 422 22.09 -20.86 8.10
CA LEU A 422 22.13 -19.40 8.18
C LEU A 422 23.49 -18.79 7.78
N GLY A 423 24.59 -19.50 8.07
CA GLY A 423 25.94 -19.17 7.59
C GLY A 423 26.00 -19.17 6.07
N GLU A 424 25.49 -20.22 5.43
CA GLU A 424 25.40 -20.30 3.97
C GLU A 424 24.56 -19.16 3.37
N VAL A 425 23.44 -18.76 3.99
CA VAL A 425 22.66 -17.59 3.52
C VAL A 425 23.48 -16.31 3.63
N THR A 426 24.20 -16.10 4.72
CA THR A 426 25.00 -14.89 4.97
C THR A 426 26.01 -14.64 3.85
N LEU A 427 26.64 -15.71 3.35
CA LEU A 427 27.71 -15.68 2.35
C LEU A 427 27.20 -15.71 0.89
N ARG A 428 25.89 -15.86 0.67
CA ARG A 428 25.30 -15.94 -0.68
C ARG A 428 25.09 -14.57 -1.31
N ASP A 429 26.05 -14.10 -2.09
CA ASP A 429 25.98 -12.82 -2.82
C ASP A 429 24.86 -12.74 -3.89
N SER A 430 24.29 -13.87 -4.30
CA SER A 430 23.12 -13.90 -5.20
C SER A 430 21.83 -13.44 -4.51
N LEU A 431 21.80 -13.44 -3.18
CA LEU A 431 20.63 -13.03 -2.39
C LEU A 431 20.69 -11.53 -2.07
N SER A 432 19.52 -10.92 -1.90
CA SER A 432 19.44 -9.51 -1.49
C SER A 432 20.06 -9.30 -0.11
N ASP A 433 20.63 -8.11 0.11
CA ASP A 433 21.18 -7.70 1.41
C ASP A 433 20.18 -7.87 2.56
N SER A 434 18.88 -7.64 2.34
CA SER A 434 17.85 -7.82 3.37
C SER A 434 17.81 -9.26 3.89
N VAL A 435 17.88 -10.24 2.99
CA VAL A 435 17.88 -11.67 3.34
C VAL A 435 19.18 -12.03 4.08
N ARG A 436 20.32 -11.58 3.56
CA ARG A 436 21.63 -11.80 4.18
C ARG A 436 21.70 -11.19 5.57
N LEU A 437 21.19 -9.97 5.76
CA LEU A 437 21.11 -9.28 7.04
C LEU A 437 20.30 -10.05 8.08
N ASN A 438 19.14 -10.58 7.69
CA ASN A 438 18.33 -11.41 8.59
C ASN A 438 19.06 -12.69 8.98
N ALA A 439 19.75 -13.34 8.03
CA ALA A 439 20.54 -14.53 8.31
C ALA A 439 21.71 -14.24 9.24
N THR A 440 22.50 -13.19 9.00
CA THR A 440 23.63 -12.83 9.87
C THR A 440 23.16 -12.36 11.24
N ALA A 441 21.99 -11.70 11.34
CA ALA A 441 21.41 -11.34 12.63
C ALA A 441 20.93 -12.57 13.41
N GLY A 442 20.33 -13.56 12.75
CA GLY A 442 20.00 -14.85 13.35
C GLY A 442 21.28 -15.55 13.83
N LEU A 443 22.21 -15.80 12.92
CA LEU A 443 23.47 -16.46 13.23
C LEU A 443 24.26 -15.77 14.34
N GLY A 444 24.38 -14.43 14.30
CA GLY A 444 25.07 -13.65 15.33
C GLY A 444 24.49 -13.84 16.73
N ARG A 445 23.16 -13.96 16.87
CA ARG A 445 22.53 -14.25 18.18
C ARG A 445 22.84 -15.66 18.67
N ILE A 446 22.91 -16.64 17.78
CA ILE A 446 23.35 -18.00 18.14
C ILE A 446 24.81 -17.96 18.60
N VAL A 447 25.67 -17.25 17.86
CA VAL A 447 27.10 -17.13 18.18
C VAL A 447 27.34 -16.38 19.49
N GLY A 448 26.54 -15.35 19.81
CA GLY A 448 26.63 -14.63 21.08
C GLY A 448 26.46 -15.55 22.31
N GLU A 449 25.60 -16.56 22.22
CA GLU A 449 25.38 -17.56 23.28
C GLU A 449 26.29 -18.80 23.12
N TYR A 450 26.66 -19.14 21.89
CA TYR A 450 27.46 -20.32 21.54
C TYR A 450 28.64 -19.99 20.60
N PRO A 451 29.66 -19.23 21.06
CA PRO A 451 30.73 -18.72 20.19
C PRO A 451 31.45 -19.78 19.35
N SER A 452 31.60 -20.99 19.89
CA SER A 452 32.28 -22.11 19.22
C SER A 452 31.63 -22.58 17.92
N ILE A 453 30.35 -22.26 17.68
CA ILE A 453 29.64 -22.74 16.48
C ILE A 453 30.11 -22.06 15.19
N ALA A 454 30.70 -20.87 15.29
CA ALA A 454 31.16 -20.10 14.14
C ALA A 454 32.68 -20.20 13.88
N VAL A 455 33.42 -21.00 14.65
CA VAL A 455 34.87 -21.16 14.50
C VAL A 455 35.24 -21.54 13.06
N ASP A 456 34.50 -22.46 12.45
CA ASP A 456 34.80 -22.98 11.12
C ASP A 456 34.43 -22.02 9.97
N ILE A 457 33.71 -20.93 10.25
CA ILE A 457 33.25 -19.95 9.24
C ILE A 457 33.89 -18.57 9.41
N VAL A 458 34.82 -18.39 10.35
CA VAL A 458 35.47 -17.09 10.60
C VAL A 458 36.11 -16.54 9.33
N ASP A 459 36.83 -17.39 8.59
CA ASP A 459 37.48 -17.02 7.33
C ASP A 459 36.48 -16.48 6.31
N ASP A 460 35.33 -17.14 6.17
CA ASP A 460 34.28 -16.74 5.24
C ASP A 460 33.57 -15.47 5.70
N VAL A 461 33.25 -15.34 6.99
CA VAL A 461 32.59 -14.13 7.54
C VAL A 461 33.51 -12.90 7.46
N ALA A 462 34.83 -13.08 7.61
CA ALA A 462 35.80 -12.00 7.47
C ALA A 462 35.80 -11.40 6.05
N THR A 463 35.41 -12.17 5.02
CA THR A 463 35.23 -11.62 3.67
C THR A 463 34.15 -10.55 3.59
N LEU A 464 33.24 -10.47 4.56
CA LEU A 464 32.17 -9.47 4.60
C LEU A 464 32.61 -8.14 5.25
N PHE A 465 33.85 -8.01 5.68
CA PHE A 465 34.38 -6.77 6.25
C PHE A 465 34.46 -5.63 5.24
N ASP A 466 34.52 -5.94 3.94
CA ASP A 466 34.52 -4.95 2.87
C ASP A 466 33.15 -4.75 2.21
N ALA A 467 32.09 -5.41 2.74
CA ALA A 467 30.76 -5.36 2.15
C ALA A 467 30.26 -3.91 2.02
N ASP A 468 29.72 -3.57 0.85
CA ASP A 468 29.17 -2.23 0.55
C ASP A 468 28.07 -1.83 1.54
N ASN A 469 27.25 -2.80 1.96
CA ASN A 469 26.19 -2.57 2.92
C ASN A 469 26.76 -2.47 4.35
N PRO A 470 26.73 -1.29 5.00
CA PRO A 470 27.33 -1.09 6.31
C PRO A 470 26.70 -1.97 7.38
N LYS A 471 25.40 -2.28 7.29
CA LYS A 471 24.74 -3.16 8.27
C LYS A 471 25.26 -4.59 8.18
N LEU A 472 25.54 -5.08 6.98
CA LEU A 472 26.04 -6.44 6.78
C LEU A 472 27.45 -6.57 7.32
N ARG A 473 28.31 -5.60 6.97
CA ARG A 473 29.65 -5.45 7.55
C ARG A 473 29.61 -5.37 9.08
N ASN A 474 28.71 -4.58 9.65
CA ASN A 474 28.56 -4.44 11.10
C ASN A 474 28.18 -5.77 11.78
N ASN A 475 27.22 -6.50 11.20
CA ASN A 475 26.82 -7.81 11.70
C ASN A 475 27.97 -8.83 11.61
N ALA A 476 28.74 -8.83 10.52
CA ALA A 476 29.89 -9.71 10.34
C ALA A 476 30.97 -9.46 11.40
N ILE A 477 31.37 -8.20 11.61
CA ILE A 477 32.38 -7.85 12.64
C ILE A 477 31.84 -8.11 14.04
N GLY A 478 30.54 -7.88 14.28
CA GLY A 478 29.89 -8.21 15.54
C GLY A 478 30.00 -9.71 15.85
N LEU A 479 29.65 -10.56 14.88
CA LEU A 479 29.77 -12.02 14.98
C LEU A 479 31.22 -12.45 15.27
N ILE A 480 32.20 -11.90 14.56
CA ILE A 480 33.62 -12.16 14.84
C ILE A 480 34.02 -11.70 16.24
N GLY A 481 33.51 -10.55 16.69
CA GLY A 481 33.69 -10.06 18.05
C GLY A 481 33.11 -10.99 19.11
N ASP A 482 31.99 -11.66 18.82
CA ASP A 482 31.37 -12.66 19.69
C ASP A 482 32.17 -13.97 19.70
N VAL A 483 32.71 -14.41 18.56
CA VAL A 483 33.67 -15.54 18.51
C VAL A 483 34.89 -15.26 19.40
N ALA A 484 35.43 -14.04 19.33
CA ALA A 484 36.58 -13.59 20.13
C ALA A 484 36.30 -13.53 21.64
N ILE A 485 35.07 -13.74 22.12
CA ILE A 485 34.80 -13.89 23.57
C ILE A 485 35.43 -15.18 24.11
N VAL A 486 35.55 -16.22 23.27
CA VAL A 486 36.06 -17.55 23.68
C VAL A 486 37.25 -18.00 22.84
N HIS A 487 37.27 -17.66 21.55
CA HIS A 487 38.25 -18.16 20.56
C HIS A 487 39.02 -17.00 19.93
N THR A 488 39.76 -16.27 20.75
CA THR A 488 40.65 -15.16 20.31
C THR A 488 41.72 -15.65 19.32
N ASP A 489 42.14 -16.90 19.41
CA ASP A 489 43.13 -17.56 18.54
C ASP A 489 42.65 -17.71 17.09
N VAL A 490 41.34 -17.90 16.90
CA VAL A 490 40.73 -18.00 15.56
C VAL A 490 40.55 -16.62 14.93
N VAL A 491 40.41 -15.57 15.74
CA VAL A 491 40.24 -14.19 15.29
C VAL A 491 41.57 -13.46 15.12
N GLU A 492 42.63 -13.88 15.83
CA GLU A 492 43.98 -13.32 15.76
C GLU A 492 44.51 -13.11 14.32
N PRO A 493 44.33 -14.04 13.36
CA PRO A 493 44.85 -13.86 12.01
C PRO A 493 44.26 -12.66 11.25
N TYR A 494 43.12 -12.12 11.72
CA TYR A 494 42.36 -11.06 11.07
C TYR A 494 42.61 -9.66 11.66
N THR A 495 43.64 -9.49 12.49
CA THR A 495 43.90 -8.21 13.17
C THR A 495 44.14 -7.06 12.21
N GLU A 496 44.78 -7.31 11.06
CA GLU A 496 45.06 -6.28 10.05
C GLU A 496 43.77 -5.81 9.35
N GLU A 497 42.92 -6.76 8.95
CA GLU A 497 41.63 -6.50 8.32
C GLU A 497 40.70 -5.75 9.29
N ILE A 498 40.65 -6.16 10.57
CA ILE A 498 39.84 -5.46 11.58
C ILE A 498 40.43 -4.08 11.89
N THR A 499 41.74 -3.89 11.82
CA THR A 499 42.38 -2.58 12.05
C THR A 499 41.94 -1.54 11.03
N ALA A 500 41.77 -1.92 9.77
CA ALA A 500 41.27 -1.03 8.72
C ALA A 500 39.86 -0.46 9.05
N LEU A 501 39.10 -1.16 9.88
CA LEU A 501 37.73 -0.82 10.26
C LEU A 501 37.64 0.16 11.45
N LEU A 502 38.76 0.45 12.12
CA LEU A 502 38.80 1.36 13.28
C LEU A 502 38.60 2.83 12.92
N THR A 503 38.78 3.22 11.66
CA THR A 503 38.80 4.64 11.25
C THR A 503 37.71 4.99 10.23
N VAL A 504 36.79 4.07 9.96
CA VAL A 504 35.66 4.32 9.04
C VAL A 504 34.63 5.27 9.65
N GLU A 505 33.83 5.92 8.80
CA GLU A 505 32.79 6.86 9.27
C GLU A 505 31.67 6.18 10.08
N ASP A 506 31.34 4.92 9.75
CA ASP A 506 30.27 4.19 10.43
C ASP A 506 30.65 3.86 11.88
N THR A 507 29.87 4.40 12.82
CA THR A 507 30.17 4.30 14.25
C THR A 507 30.02 2.87 14.77
N TYR A 508 29.06 2.10 14.26
CA TYR A 508 28.87 0.71 14.70
C TYR A 508 30.00 -0.20 14.19
N THR A 509 30.52 0.05 12.98
CA THR A 509 31.74 -0.62 12.49
C THR A 509 32.90 -0.38 13.46
N ARG A 510 33.15 0.88 13.85
CA ARG A 510 34.23 1.21 14.79
C ARG A 510 34.03 0.58 16.18
N ILE A 511 32.79 0.55 16.69
CA ILE A 511 32.48 -0.10 17.98
C ILE A 511 32.83 -1.59 17.91
N ASN A 512 32.35 -2.30 16.89
CA ASN A 512 32.55 -3.74 16.78
C ASN A 512 34.04 -4.09 16.54
N ALA A 513 34.72 -3.35 15.66
CA ALA A 513 36.13 -3.54 15.37
C ALA A 513 37.03 -3.29 16.59
N SER A 514 36.83 -2.18 17.30
CA SER A 514 37.58 -1.89 18.53
C SER A 514 37.32 -2.91 19.63
N GLY A 515 36.08 -3.41 19.73
CA GLY A 515 35.71 -4.46 20.69
C GLY A 515 36.42 -5.77 20.37
N ALA A 516 36.37 -6.24 19.12
CA ALA A 516 37.05 -7.45 18.69
C ALA A 516 38.57 -7.40 18.94
N LEU A 517 39.24 -6.32 18.50
CA LEU A 517 40.69 -6.17 18.71
C LEU A 517 41.07 -6.04 20.19
N SER A 518 40.22 -5.41 21.03
CA SER A 518 40.50 -5.33 22.46
C SER A 518 40.48 -6.71 23.15
N ARG A 519 39.62 -7.63 22.68
CA ARG A 519 39.58 -9.02 23.15
C ARG A 519 40.79 -9.80 22.65
N VAL A 520 41.16 -9.66 21.38
CA VAL A 520 42.38 -10.28 20.85
C VAL A 520 43.62 -9.79 21.60
N ALA A 521 43.70 -8.50 21.93
CA ALA A 521 44.82 -7.94 22.68
C ALA A 521 44.98 -8.51 24.10
N GLU A 522 43.93 -9.09 24.70
CA GLU A 522 44.00 -9.73 26.01
C GLU A 522 44.90 -10.97 25.99
N ASP A 523 44.78 -11.80 24.95
CA ASP A 523 45.52 -13.06 24.80
C ASP A 523 46.73 -12.94 23.87
N PHE A 524 46.65 -12.08 22.85
CA PHE A 524 47.63 -11.89 21.77
C PHE A 524 48.05 -10.41 21.63
N PRO A 525 48.63 -9.78 22.67
CA PRO A 525 49.01 -8.37 22.64
C PRO A 525 50.03 -8.04 21.53
N GLU A 526 50.95 -8.96 21.21
CA GLU A 526 51.95 -8.76 20.15
C GLU A 526 51.29 -8.57 18.76
N SER A 527 50.17 -9.26 18.51
CA SER A 527 49.43 -9.20 17.24
C SER A 527 48.66 -7.89 17.08
N VAL A 528 48.39 -7.16 18.18
CA VAL A 528 47.66 -5.87 18.18
C VAL A 528 48.58 -4.67 18.49
N GLU A 529 49.83 -4.90 18.90
CA GLU A 529 50.76 -3.83 19.35
C GLU A 529 50.92 -2.70 18.32
N HIS A 530 50.99 -3.04 17.04
CA HIS A 530 51.13 -2.09 15.94
C HIS A 530 49.95 -1.10 15.82
N VAL A 531 48.79 -1.44 16.39
CA VAL A 531 47.55 -0.64 16.40
C VAL A 531 47.52 0.39 17.53
N THR A 532 48.48 0.35 18.47
CA THR A 532 48.55 1.25 19.64
C THR A 532 48.32 2.74 19.30
N PRO A 533 48.96 3.33 18.26
CA PRO A 533 48.74 4.73 17.91
C PRO A 533 47.27 5.03 17.57
N THR A 534 46.62 4.15 16.81
CA THR A 534 45.21 4.27 16.45
C THR A 534 44.32 4.21 17.69
N PHE A 535 44.58 3.30 18.63
CA PHE A 535 43.81 3.25 19.88
C PHE A 535 43.99 4.51 20.74
N VAL A 536 45.17 5.15 20.74
CA VAL A 536 45.37 6.44 21.41
C VAL A 536 44.49 7.53 20.77
N GLU A 537 44.37 7.56 19.44
CA GLU A 537 43.48 8.47 18.74
C GLU A 537 42.00 8.21 19.09
N LEU A 538 41.60 6.94 19.13
CA LEU A 538 40.23 6.51 19.48
C LEU A 538 39.81 6.88 20.91
N LEU A 539 40.72 7.23 21.81
CA LEU A 539 40.35 7.85 23.10
C LEU A 539 39.65 9.20 22.94
N SER A 540 39.61 9.78 21.74
CA SER A 540 38.86 11.00 21.43
C SER A 540 37.66 10.78 20.52
N ASP A 541 37.28 9.52 20.24
CA ASP A 541 36.10 9.21 19.45
C ASP A 541 34.82 9.79 20.08
N GLU A 542 33.87 10.22 19.26
CA GLU A 542 32.60 10.79 19.72
C GLU A 542 31.79 9.75 20.52
N ASN A 543 31.87 8.48 20.16
CA ASN A 543 31.13 7.41 20.80
C ASN A 543 31.85 6.86 22.05
N PRO A 544 31.20 6.84 23.22
CA PRO A 544 31.82 6.35 24.45
C PRO A 544 32.21 4.87 24.42
N LEU A 545 31.52 4.01 23.66
CA LEU A 545 31.87 2.59 23.56
C LEU A 545 33.21 2.39 22.84
N VAL A 546 33.47 3.18 21.79
CA VAL A 546 34.77 3.16 21.10
C VAL A 546 35.89 3.60 22.05
N ARG A 547 35.65 4.67 22.84
CA ARG A 547 36.61 5.14 23.85
C ARG A 547 36.85 4.12 24.95
N GLU A 548 35.81 3.42 25.39
CA GLU A 548 35.92 2.35 26.39
C GLU A 548 36.75 1.18 25.85
N ASN A 549 36.44 0.69 24.64
CA ASN A 549 37.19 -0.38 23.98
C ASN A 549 38.66 0.00 23.76
N ALA A 550 38.94 1.26 23.41
CA ALA A 550 40.30 1.78 23.32
C ALA A 550 41.03 1.74 24.67
N CYS A 551 40.36 2.09 25.77
CA CYS A 551 40.95 1.96 27.10
C CYS A 551 41.26 0.49 27.45
N TRP A 552 40.38 -0.44 27.09
CA TRP A 552 40.64 -1.88 27.26
C TRP A 552 41.90 -2.31 26.50
N ALA A 553 41.94 -2.07 25.19
CA ALA A 553 43.07 -2.45 24.34
C ALA A 553 44.39 -1.87 24.85
N LEU A 554 44.44 -0.57 25.15
CA LEU A 554 45.66 0.09 25.65
C LEU A 554 46.12 -0.43 27.02
N GLY A 555 45.18 -0.90 27.85
CA GLY A 555 45.50 -1.54 29.12
C GLY A 555 46.13 -2.92 28.93
N TYR A 556 45.56 -3.76 28.07
CA TYR A 556 46.14 -5.08 27.75
C TYR A 556 47.50 -4.97 27.06
N LEU A 557 47.66 -3.99 26.16
CA LEU A 557 48.92 -3.68 25.49
C LEU A 557 49.97 -3.03 26.41
N CYS A 558 49.62 -2.67 27.65
CA CYS A 558 50.48 -1.91 28.56
C CYS A 558 51.07 -0.64 27.89
N ALA A 559 50.27 0.07 27.11
CA ALA A 559 50.71 1.17 26.23
C ALA A 559 51.13 2.43 27.00
N ARG A 560 52.41 2.53 27.36
CA ARG A 560 52.99 3.66 28.12
C ARG A 560 52.71 5.03 27.49
N ASP A 561 52.79 5.12 26.17
CA ASP A 561 52.59 6.37 25.43
C ASP A 561 51.15 6.91 25.56
N ALA A 562 50.19 6.07 25.94
CA ALA A 562 48.80 6.46 26.18
C ALA A 562 48.54 7.09 27.56
N THR A 563 49.52 7.06 28.49
CA THR A 563 49.33 7.43 29.90
C THR A 563 48.71 8.81 30.09
N SER A 564 49.10 9.81 29.29
CA SER A 564 48.54 11.16 29.40
C SER A 564 47.08 11.20 28.98
N ALA A 565 46.77 10.65 27.80
CA ALA A 565 45.41 10.62 27.27
C ALA A 565 44.46 9.82 28.17
N LEU A 566 44.92 8.69 28.73
CA LEU A 566 44.15 7.89 29.69
C LEU A 566 43.89 8.64 31.01
N LYS A 567 44.83 9.46 31.50
CA LYS A 567 44.59 10.31 32.68
C LYS A 567 43.50 11.35 32.43
N ASP A 568 43.51 11.96 31.25
CA ASP A 568 42.49 12.92 30.84
C ASP A 568 41.12 12.24 30.76
N ARG A 569 41.04 11.04 30.15
CA ARG A 569 39.80 10.24 30.11
C ARG A 569 39.33 9.80 31.49
N ALA A 570 40.21 9.31 32.35
CA ALA A 570 39.86 8.88 33.71
C ALA A 570 39.26 10.03 34.55
N ARG A 571 39.72 11.26 34.33
CA ARG A 571 39.31 12.44 35.10
C ARG A 571 38.07 13.11 34.55
N ASP A 572 38.04 13.36 33.24
CA ASP A 572 37.18 14.36 32.62
C ASP A 572 36.22 13.78 31.54
N ASP A 573 36.26 12.47 31.25
CA ASP A 573 35.32 11.89 30.27
C ASP A 573 33.86 12.01 30.74
N GLY A 574 32.94 12.34 29.82
CA GLY A 574 31.52 12.46 30.10
C GLY A 574 30.83 11.14 30.48
N ASN A 575 31.36 10.00 30.03
CA ASN A 575 30.81 8.68 30.29
C ASN A 575 31.53 8.00 31.48
N ALA A 576 30.75 7.42 32.41
CA ALA A 576 31.29 6.82 33.63
C ALA A 576 32.07 5.52 33.41
N ASP A 577 31.66 4.71 32.44
CA ASP A 577 32.31 3.44 32.10
C ASP A 577 33.67 3.72 31.46
N VAL A 578 33.76 4.72 30.59
CA VAL A 578 35.05 5.20 30.04
C VAL A 578 36.00 5.66 31.15
N ARG A 579 35.54 6.48 32.10
CA ARG A 579 36.38 6.91 33.24
C ARG A 579 36.90 5.73 34.05
N THR A 580 36.03 4.76 34.31
CA THR A 580 36.36 3.53 35.04
C THR A 580 37.39 2.71 34.27
N ARG A 581 37.18 2.53 32.96
CA ARG A 581 38.07 1.74 32.12
C ARG A 581 39.43 2.39 31.91
N ALA A 582 39.48 3.71 31.73
CA ALA A 582 40.73 4.46 31.64
C ALA A 582 41.56 4.33 32.92
N SER A 583 40.90 4.34 34.09
CA SER A 583 41.56 4.10 35.38
C SER A 583 42.12 2.68 35.50
N TRP A 584 41.37 1.68 35.02
CA TRP A 584 41.84 0.30 34.94
C TRP A 584 43.06 0.16 34.01
N ALA A 585 43.04 0.79 32.84
CA ALA A 585 44.14 0.74 31.87
C ALA A 585 45.43 1.34 32.47
N LEU A 586 45.33 2.48 33.17
CA LEU A 586 46.45 3.08 33.89
C LEU A 586 47.03 2.14 34.95
N ALA A 587 46.19 1.36 35.64
CA ALA A 587 46.65 0.38 36.61
C ALA A 587 47.41 -0.78 35.93
N GLN A 588 46.97 -1.25 34.76
CA GLN A 588 47.69 -2.28 34.00
C GLN A 588 49.07 -1.79 33.55
N ILE A 589 49.15 -0.59 32.98
CA ILE A 589 50.42 0.03 32.55
C ILE A 589 51.40 0.11 33.72
N ASN A 590 50.96 0.60 34.89
CA ASN A 590 51.82 0.70 36.08
C ASN A 590 52.25 -0.66 36.64
N ASN A 591 51.43 -1.71 36.48
CA ASN A 591 51.77 -3.06 36.92
C ASN A 591 52.73 -3.75 35.94
N GLY A 592 52.61 -3.47 34.64
CA GLY A 592 53.57 -3.89 33.61
C GLY A 592 54.97 -3.33 33.89
N ASP A 593 55.06 -2.06 34.28
CA ASP A 593 56.33 -1.42 34.68
C ASP A 593 57.07 -2.15 35.79
N GLN A 594 56.35 -2.77 36.74
CA GLN A 594 56.96 -3.49 37.86
C GLN A 594 57.44 -4.91 37.49
N ARG A 595 57.10 -5.41 36.31
CA ARG A 595 57.55 -6.74 35.82
C ARG A 595 58.80 -6.65 34.95
N ASP A 596 59.05 -5.48 34.36
CA ASP A 596 60.21 -5.22 33.47
C ASP A 596 61.43 -4.63 34.21
N ASP A 597 61.26 -4.18 35.46
CA ASP A 597 62.31 -3.76 36.41
C ASP A 597 62.79 -4.93 37.29
#